data_AF-X1I2P1-F1
#
_entry.id   AF-X1I2P1-F1
#
_cell.length_a   1.000
_cell.length_b   1.000
_cell.length_c   1.000
_cell.angle_alpha   90.00
_cell.angle_beta   90.00
_cell.angle_gamma   90.00
#
_symmetry.space_group_name_H-M   'P 1'
#
loop_
_entity.id
_entity.type
_entity.pdbx_description
1 polymer ?
#
loop_
_entity_poly.entity_id
_entity_poly.type
_entity_poly.pdbx_seq_one_letter_code
_entity_poly.pdbx_strand_id
1 'polypeptide(L)'
;PDSHVLETLSGRGTLFEIFRRDEAIRRLDAVLSECRRNLSCLDRAFRRAKENQKDPRRGKVITKRLGVSAVQLLITDRYVDEDESFFELTEGCLASVDAVNEQLKRWASSAEAVENWLIRNTGKAKKHIEKFKTQVEAARETLSKRF
;
A
#
# COMPACT_ATOMS: atom_id res chain seq x y z
N PRO A 1 25.20 -33.19 -31.36
CA PRO A 1 24.47 -33.56 -30.13
C PRO A 1 23.65 -32.35 -29.69
N ASP A 2 22.50 -32.22 -30.32
CA ASP A 2 21.59 -31.10 -30.12
C ASP A 2 20.92 -31.26 -28.75
N SER A 3 21.07 -30.21 -27.94
CA SER A 3 20.65 -30.18 -26.54
C SER A 3 19.13 -30.17 -26.43
N HIS A 4 18.55 -31.30 -26.07
CA HIS A 4 17.13 -31.44 -25.68
C HIS A 4 16.71 -30.54 -24.49
N VAL A 5 17.68 -29.87 -23.85
CA VAL A 5 17.45 -28.92 -22.75
C VAL A 5 16.97 -27.56 -23.28
N LEU A 6 17.20 -27.25 -24.56
CA LEU A 6 16.75 -25.98 -25.16
C LEU A 6 15.33 -26.07 -25.77
N GLU A 7 14.84 -27.25 -26.12
CA GLU A 7 13.46 -27.41 -26.62
C GLU A 7 12.40 -27.30 -25.51
N THR A 8 12.78 -27.47 -24.24
CA THR A 8 11.88 -27.18 -23.10
C THR A 8 11.73 -25.68 -22.82
N LEU A 9 12.54 -24.83 -23.46
CA LEU A 9 12.49 -23.37 -23.31
C LEU A 9 11.53 -22.67 -24.29
N SER A 10 10.85 -23.40 -25.19
CA SER A 10 9.84 -22.81 -26.08
C SER A 10 8.43 -22.80 -25.49
N GLY A 11 8.26 -23.26 -24.24
CA GLY A 11 6.96 -23.39 -23.60
C GLY A 11 6.40 -22.05 -23.15
N ARG A 12 5.63 -21.37 -24.00
CA ARG A 12 4.64 -20.40 -23.50
C ARG A 12 3.75 -21.10 -22.47
N GLY A 13 3.83 -20.72 -21.19
CA GLY A 13 3.05 -21.34 -20.12
C GLY A 13 3.77 -22.47 -19.38
N THR A 14 5.09 -22.39 -19.17
CA THR A 14 5.78 -23.35 -18.30
C THR A 14 5.20 -23.31 -16.88
N LEU A 15 5.18 -24.44 -16.16
CA LEU A 15 4.69 -24.50 -14.77
C LEU A 15 5.35 -23.44 -13.87
N PHE A 16 6.61 -23.11 -14.13
CA PHE A 16 7.35 -22.07 -13.44
C PHE A 16 6.74 -20.67 -13.65
N GLU A 17 6.37 -20.33 -14.89
CA GLU A 17 5.71 -19.06 -15.21
C GLU A 17 4.35 -18.95 -14.52
N ILE A 18 3.58 -20.05 -14.48
CA ILE A 18 2.29 -20.12 -13.78
C ILE A 18 2.49 -19.86 -12.29
N PHE A 19 3.43 -20.55 -11.64
CA PHE A 19 3.69 -20.35 -10.21
C PHE A 19 4.19 -18.94 -9.89
N ARG A 20 5.07 -18.38 -10.73
CA ARG A 20 5.53 -16.99 -10.57
C ARG A 20 4.39 -15.99 -10.71
N ARG A 21 3.49 -16.18 -11.67
CA ARG A 21 2.31 -15.35 -11.87
C ARG A 21 1.39 -15.41 -10.65
N ASP A 22 1.05 -16.61 -10.20
CA ASP A 22 0.12 -16.80 -9.09
C ASP A 22 0.70 -16.26 -7.76
N GLU A 23 2.03 -16.37 -7.57
CA GLU A 23 2.73 -15.70 -6.47
C GLU A 23 2.65 -14.17 -6.57
N ALA A 24 2.92 -13.59 -7.75
CA ALA A 24 2.82 -12.14 -7.96
C ALA A 24 1.38 -11.63 -7.72
N ILE A 25 0.35 -12.37 -8.16
CA ILE A 25 -1.06 -12.07 -7.87
C ILE A 25 -1.32 -12.09 -6.36
N ARG A 26 -0.86 -13.13 -5.63
CA ARG A 26 -1.02 -13.22 -4.17
C ARG A 26 -0.35 -12.05 -3.45
N ARG A 27 0.82 -11.61 -3.90
CA ARG A 27 1.51 -10.46 -3.33
C ARG A 27 0.76 -9.14 -3.63
N LEU A 28 0.23 -8.95 -4.85
CA LEU A 28 -0.63 -7.81 -5.16
C LEU A 28 -1.91 -7.80 -4.29
N ASP A 29 -2.51 -8.96 -4.04
CA ASP A 29 -3.65 -9.09 -3.12
C ASP A 29 -3.29 -8.66 -1.69
N ALA A 30 -2.07 -8.95 -1.23
CA ALA A 30 -1.56 -8.45 0.05
C ALA A 30 -1.41 -6.92 0.06
N VAL A 31 -0.90 -6.32 -1.02
CA VAL A 31 -0.82 -4.85 -1.18
C VAL A 31 -2.21 -4.22 -1.12
N LEU A 32 -3.19 -4.77 -1.84
CA LEU A 32 -4.58 -4.28 -1.81
C LEU A 32 -5.21 -4.38 -0.43
N SER A 33 -4.97 -5.49 0.28
CA SER A 33 -5.41 -5.67 1.66
C SER A 33 -4.80 -4.62 2.59
N GLU A 34 -3.50 -4.34 2.44
CA GLU A 34 -2.80 -3.29 3.19
C GLU A 34 -3.37 -1.89 2.89
N CYS A 35 -3.65 -1.56 1.63
CA CYS A 35 -4.31 -0.30 1.24
C CYS A 35 -5.68 -0.14 1.93
N ARG A 36 -6.54 -1.18 1.89
CA ARG A 36 -7.86 -1.16 2.55
C ARG A 36 -7.73 -0.97 4.06
N ARG A 37 -6.78 -1.67 4.69
CA ARG A 37 -6.49 -1.51 6.12
C ARG A 37 -6.04 -0.09 6.45
N ASN A 38 -5.18 0.48 5.63
CA ASN A 38 -4.63 1.83 5.81
C ASN A 38 -5.70 2.90 5.69
N LEU A 39 -6.57 2.80 4.69
CA LEU A 39 -7.73 3.68 4.54
C LEU A 39 -8.65 3.64 5.77
N SER A 40 -8.99 2.44 6.25
CA SER A 40 -9.79 2.27 7.48
C SER A 40 -9.10 2.85 8.72
N CYS A 41 -7.76 2.76 8.81
CA CYS A 41 -6.99 3.33 9.90
C CYS A 41 -6.98 4.86 9.85
N LEU A 42 -6.79 5.44 8.66
CA LEU A 42 -6.86 6.89 8.43
C LEU A 42 -8.23 7.45 8.79
N ASP A 43 -9.29 6.76 8.41
CA ASP A 43 -10.66 7.15 8.76
C ASP A 43 -10.89 7.20 10.28
N ARG A 44 -10.33 6.23 11.01
CA ARG A 44 -10.41 6.21 12.47
C ARG A 44 -9.57 7.34 13.08
N ALA A 45 -8.35 7.57 12.59
CA ALA A 45 -7.49 8.64 13.07
C ALA A 45 -8.14 10.02 12.84
N PHE A 46 -8.67 10.27 11.65
CA PHE A 46 -9.35 11.52 11.33
C PHE A 46 -10.60 11.76 12.17
N ARG A 47 -11.47 10.75 12.32
CA ARG A 47 -12.66 10.86 13.18
C ARG A 47 -12.26 11.14 14.63
N ARG A 48 -11.27 10.41 15.14
CA ARG A 48 -10.75 10.62 16.49
C ARG A 48 -10.23 12.03 16.70
N ALA A 49 -9.45 12.55 15.75
CA ALA A 49 -8.94 13.92 15.82
C ALA A 49 -10.09 14.95 15.90
N LYS A 50 -11.13 14.78 15.09
CA LYS A 50 -12.33 15.64 15.15
C LYS A 50 -13.11 15.50 16.46
N GLU A 51 -13.21 14.30 17.01
CA GLU A 51 -13.88 14.05 18.30
C GLU A 51 -13.11 14.71 19.45
N ASN A 52 -11.79 14.54 19.49
CA ASN A 52 -10.93 15.12 20.52
C ASN A 52 -10.97 16.66 20.50
N GLN A 53 -11.08 17.30 19.33
CA GLN A 53 -11.27 18.76 19.25
C GLN A 53 -12.57 19.26 19.88
N LYS A 54 -13.61 18.41 19.96
CA LYS A 54 -14.89 18.79 20.59
C LYS A 54 -14.85 18.65 22.11
N ASP A 55 -14.11 17.67 22.62
CA ASP A 55 -13.91 17.47 24.07
C ASP A 55 -12.43 17.11 24.37
N PRO A 56 -11.55 18.12 24.47
CA PRO A 56 -10.12 17.90 24.69
C PRO A 56 -9.81 17.18 26.00
N ARG A 57 -10.67 17.33 27.03
CA ARG A 57 -10.45 16.75 28.37
C ARG A 57 -10.59 15.24 28.38
N ARG A 58 -11.29 14.66 27.41
CA ARG A 58 -11.48 13.20 27.24
C ARG A 58 -10.81 12.66 25.98
N GLY A 59 -9.82 13.39 25.47
CA GLY A 59 -9.09 13.03 24.26
C GLY A 59 -8.51 11.62 24.34
N LYS A 60 -8.74 10.81 23.30
CA LYS A 60 -8.13 9.47 23.19
C LYS A 60 -7.13 9.45 22.05
N VAL A 61 -6.04 8.70 22.24
CA VAL A 61 -5.00 8.52 21.23
C VAL A 61 -5.23 7.23 20.45
N ILE A 62 -4.96 7.24 19.14
CA ILE A 62 -4.93 6.03 18.32
C ILE A 62 -3.56 5.36 18.47
N THR A 63 -3.56 4.11 18.93
CA THR A 63 -2.34 3.28 19.04
C THR A 63 -2.04 2.49 17.77
N LYS A 64 -3.05 2.26 16.92
CA LYS A 64 -2.88 1.56 15.65
C LYS A 64 -2.06 2.39 14.65
N ARG A 65 -1.26 1.71 13.83
CA ARG A 65 -0.44 2.30 12.76
C ARG A 65 -0.85 1.75 11.41
N LEU A 66 -0.58 2.53 10.36
CA LEU A 66 -0.72 2.10 8.99
C LEU A 66 0.37 1.07 8.67
N GLY A 67 0.05 0.12 7.80
CA GLY A 67 0.99 -0.89 7.30
C GLY A 67 1.79 -0.36 6.13
N VAL A 68 3.02 -0.87 6.03
CA VAL A 68 3.98 -0.51 4.99
C VAL A 68 4.63 -1.74 4.36
N SER A 69 4.40 -2.94 4.92
CA SER A 69 5.25 -4.09 4.64
C SER A 69 5.02 -4.63 3.22
N ALA A 70 3.76 -4.69 2.77
CA ALA A 70 3.45 -5.18 1.43
C ALA A 70 3.91 -4.17 0.37
N VAL A 71 3.70 -2.87 0.63
CA VAL A 71 4.17 -1.79 -0.26
C VAL A 71 5.70 -1.76 -0.36
N GLN A 72 6.41 -1.91 0.76
CA GLN A 72 7.87 -1.98 0.78
C GLN A 72 8.38 -3.17 -0.04
N LEU A 73 7.80 -4.35 0.14
CA LEU A 73 8.17 -5.54 -0.63
C LEU A 73 7.93 -5.34 -2.14
N LEU A 74 6.85 -4.67 -2.53
CA LEU A 74 6.61 -4.34 -3.94
C LEU A 74 7.71 -3.44 -4.52
N ILE A 75 8.17 -2.43 -3.76
CA ILE A 75 9.24 -1.52 -4.18
C ILE A 75 10.59 -2.25 -4.27
N THR A 76 10.91 -3.10 -3.29
CA THR A 76 12.22 -3.76 -3.22
C THR A 76 12.35 -4.89 -4.23
N ASP A 77 11.34 -5.74 -4.33
CA ASP A 77 11.42 -6.95 -5.14
C ASP A 77 11.04 -6.69 -6.60
N ARG A 78 10.29 -5.60 -6.87
CA ARG A 78 9.75 -5.24 -8.19
C ARG A 78 9.24 -6.47 -8.96
N TYR A 79 8.47 -7.34 -8.28
CA TYR A 79 8.07 -8.65 -8.79
C TYR A 79 6.97 -8.60 -9.89
N VAL A 80 6.60 -7.40 -10.33
CA VAL A 80 5.66 -7.14 -11.43
C VAL A 80 6.35 -6.31 -12.50
N ASP A 81 6.05 -6.62 -13.76
CA ASP A 81 6.62 -5.94 -14.93
C ASP A 81 5.84 -4.65 -15.26
N GLU A 82 5.86 -3.69 -14.35
CA GLU A 82 5.26 -2.36 -14.51
C GLU A 82 6.33 -1.31 -14.84
N ASP A 83 5.91 -0.14 -15.32
CA ASP A 83 6.83 0.95 -15.66
C ASP A 83 7.33 1.73 -14.44
N GLU A 84 8.30 2.62 -14.64
CA GLU A 84 8.86 3.42 -13.55
C GLU A 84 7.81 4.34 -12.90
N SER A 85 6.81 4.81 -13.67
CA SER A 85 5.77 5.69 -13.15
C SER A 85 4.87 4.99 -12.12
N PHE A 86 4.65 3.68 -12.28
CA PHE A 86 4.00 2.84 -11.29
C PHE A 86 4.80 2.78 -9.97
N PHE A 87 6.13 2.62 -10.07
CA PHE A 87 6.99 2.54 -8.89
C PHE A 87 7.16 3.89 -8.20
N GLU A 88 7.26 5.00 -8.94
CA GLU A 88 7.22 6.36 -8.39
C GLU A 88 5.92 6.61 -7.58
N LEU A 89 4.77 6.15 -8.09
CA LEU A 89 3.51 6.22 -7.37
C LEU A 89 3.51 5.36 -6.09
N THR A 90 4.13 4.19 -6.16
CA THR A 90 4.26 3.25 -5.03
C THR A 90 5.09 3.88 -3.91
N GLU A 91 6.23 4.50 -4.25
CA GLU A 91 7.07 5.26 -3.32
C GLU A 91 6.34 6.47 -2.73
N GLY A 92 5.61 7.22 -3.56
CA GLY A 92 4.78 8.34 -3.10
C GLY A 92 3.68 7.92 -2.13
N CYS A 93 3.09 6.73 -2.33
CA CYS A 93 2.16 6.13 -1.38
C CYS A 93 2.85 5.77 -0.07
N LEU A 94 4.02 5.11 -0.12
CA LEU A 94 4.80 4.75 1.07
C LEU A 94 5.17 6.00 1.89
N ALA A 95 5.72 7.03 1.25
CA ALA A 95 6.06 8.30 1.90
C ALA A 95 4.84 8.96 2.58
N SER A 96 3.67 8.88 1.95
CA SER A 96 2.41 9.40 2.51
C SER A 96 1.98 8.61 3.75
N VAL A 97 2.12 7.29 3.72
CA VAL A 97 1.81 6.41 4.86
C VAL A 97 2.78 6.67 6.02
N ASP A 98 4.07 6.79 5.75
CA ASP A 98 5.09 7.06 6.76
C ASP A 98 4.90 8.43 7.40
N ALA A 99 4.62 9.47 6.62
CA ALA A 99 4.31 10.79 7.15
C ALA A 99 3.16 10.76 8.15
N VAL A 100 2.10 10.00 7.88
CA VAL A 100 0.99 9.81 8.83
C VAL A 100 1.46 9.06 10.07
N ASN A 101 2.19 7.95 9.91
CA ASN A 101 2.69 7.16 11.03
C ASN A 101 3.59 8.00 11.97
N GLU A 102 4.43 8.88 11.44
CA GLU A 102 5.24 9.81 12.24
C GLU A 102 4.39 10.77 13.06
N GLN A 103 3.31 11.30 12.50
CA GLN A 103 2.39 12.15 13.25
C GLN A 103 1.65 11.36 14.33
N LEU A 104 1.21 10.14 14.03
CA LEU A 104 0.55 9.27 15.00
C LEU A 104 1.48 8.89 16.17
N LYS A 105 2.79 8.73 15.94
CA LYS A 105 3.79 8.51 17.02
C LYS A 105 3.84 9.68 18.00
N ARG A 106 3.68 10.91 17.50
CA ARG A 106 3.74 12.15 18.29
C ARG A 106 2.43 12.52 18.98
N TRP A 107 1.34 11.79 18.72
CA TRP A 107 0.01 12.17 19.21
C TRP A 107 -0.03 12.29 20.74
N ALA A 108 0.55 11.33 21.47
CA ALA A 108 0.53 11.33 22.93
C ALA A 108 1.24 12.55 23.54
N SER A 109 2.30 13.05 22.91
CA SER A 109 3.08 14.19 23.42
C SER A 109 2.64 15.54 22.85
N SER A 110 1.87 15.55 21.75
CA SER A 110 1.54 16.78 21.01
C SER A 110 0.17 16.68 20.33
N ALA A 111 -0.86 16.33 21.11
CA ALA A 111 -2.19 15.98 20.59
C ALA A 111 -2.80 17.06 19.70
N GLU A 112 -2.86 18.31 20.16
CA GLU A 112 -3.48 19.41 19.41
C GLU A 112 -2.83 19.61 18.03
N ALA A 113 -1.49 19.65 17.98
CA ALA A 113 -0.77 19.84 16.72
C ALA A 113 -0.99 18.66 15.75
N VAL A 114 -0.94 17.43 16.27
CA VAL A 114 -1.16 16.22 15.47
C VAL A 114 -2.60 16.15 14.95
N GLU A 115 -3.59 16.47 15.79
CA GLU A 115 -5.00 16.46 15.40
C GLU A 115 -5.30 17.48 14.31
N ASN A 116 -4.77 18.71 14.47
CA ASN A 116 -4.85 19.74 13.44
C ASN A 116 -4.18 19.30 12.13
N TRP A 117 -3.02 18.66 12.21
CA TRP A 117 -2.33 18.13 11.04
C TRP A 117 -3.15 17.03 10.36
N LEU A 118 -3.68 16.08 11.13
CA LEU A 118 -4.50 14.97 10.61
C LEU A 118 -5.74 15.49 9.90
N ILE A 119 -6.44 16.48 10.47
CA ILE A 119 -7.64 17.06 9.86
C ILE A 119 -7.32 17.70 8.51
N ARG A 120 -6.18 18.38 8.38
CA ARG A 120 -5.76 19.06 7.14
C ARG A 120 -5.23 18.09 6.08
N ASN A 121 -4.51 17.03 6.49
CA ASN A 121 -3.72 16.23 5.57
C ASN A 121 -4.29 14.84 5.27
N THR A 122 -5.23 14.31 6.07
CA THR A 122 -5.79 12.96 5.84
C THR A 122 -6.45 12.84 4.47
N GLY A 123 -7.13 13.90 4.00
CA GLY A 123 -7.74 13.89 2.67
C GLY A 123 -6.73 13.69 1.53
N LYS A 124 -5.54 14.29 1.64
CA LYS A 124 -4.45 14.11 0.67
C LYS A 124 -3.87 12.70 0.74
N ALA A 125 -3.58 12.21 1.95
CA ALA A 125 -3.05 10.85 2.15
C ALA A 125 -4.00 9.78 1.59
N LYS A 126 -5.31 9.92 1.83
CA LYS A 126 -6.33 9.03 1.25
C LYS A 126 -6.33 9.05 -0.28
N LYS A 127 -6.25 10.22 -0.90
CA LYS A 127 -6.20 10.34 -2.36
C LYS A 127 -4.99 9.62 -2.94
N HIS A 128 -3.82 9.73 -2.30
CA HIS A 128 -2.63 9.00 -2.72
C HIS A 128 -2.80 7.48 -2.59
N ILE A 129 -3.32 7.00 -1.46
CA ILE A 129 -3.55 5.57 -1.24
C ILE A 129 -4.59 5.01 -2.21
N GLU A 130 -5.69 5.72 -2.48
CA GLU A 130 -6.70 5.27 -3.45
C GLU A 130 -6.15 5.27 -4.87
N LYS A 131 -5.40 6.32 -5.29
CA LYS A 131 -4.76 6.36 -6.61
C LYS A 131 -3.81 5.18 -6.79
N PHE A 132 -2.95 4.92 -5.79
CA PHE A 132 -2.05 3.77 -5.80
C PHE A 132 -2.82 2.44 -5.84
N LYS A 133 -3.84 2.28 -5.00
CA LYS A 133 -4.68 1.08 -4.98
C LYS A 133 -5.31 0.81 -6.35
N THR A 134 -5.83 1.82 -7.05
CA THR A 134 -6.37 1.65 -8.41
C THR A 134 -5.33 1.15 -9.40
N GLN A 135 -4.08 1.62 -9.33
CA GLN A 135 -3.00 1.11 -10.18
C GLN A 135 -2.64 -0.34 -9.85
N VAL A 136 -2.59 -0.70 -8.56
CA VAL A 136 -2.38 -2.08 -8.12
C VAL A 136 -3.51 -3.01 -8.59
N GLU A 137 -4.77 -2.53 -8.56
CA GLU A 137 -5.93 -3.27 -9.08
C GLU A 137 -5.79 -3.52 -10.59
N ALA A 138 -5.35 -2.51 -11.36
CA ALA A 138 -5.12 -2.63 -12.79
C ALA A 138 -3.96 -3.58 -13.14
N ALA A 139 -2.84 -3.49 -12.41
CA ALA A 139 -1.69 -4.38 -12.57
C ALA A 139 -2.09 -5.84 -12.28
N ARG A 140 -2.84 -6.06 -11.19
CA ARG A 140 -3.37 -7.37 -10.82
C ARG A 140 -4.30 -7.93 -11.90
N GLU A 141 -5.24 -7.12 -12.40
CA GLU A 141 -6.17 -7.54 -13.45
C GLU A 141 -5.45 -7.90 -14.75
N THR A 142 -4.45 -7.10 -15.13
CA THR A 142 -3.60 -7.35 -16.31
C THR A 142 -2.86 -8.67 -16.18
N LEU A 143 -2.28 -8.93 -15.01
CA LEU A 143 -1.56 -10.17 -14.73
C LEU A 143 -2.49 -11.40 -14.77
N SER A 144 -3.72 -11.27 -14.28
CA SER A 144 -4.72 -12.34 -14.31
C SER A 144 -5.21 -12.67 -15.72
N LYS A 145 -5.24 -11.69 -16.64
CA LYS A 145 -5.72 -11.88 -18.03
C LYS A 145 -4.68 -12.44 -19.00
N ARG A 146 -3.41 -12.57 -18.59
CA ARG A 146 -2.30 -12.94 -19.49
C ARG A 146 -2.33 -14.39 -20.00
N PHE A 147 -3.37 -15.19 -19.73
CA PHE A 147 -3.61 -16.52 -20.34
C PHE A 147 -5.10 -16.82 -20.42
#